data_AF-A0A955P0C5-F1
#
_entry.id   AF-A0A955P0C5-F1
#
_cell.length_a   1.000
_cell.length_b   1.000
_cell.length_c   1.000
_cell.angle_alpha   90.00
_cell.angle_beta   90.00
_cell.angle_gamma   90.00
#
_symmetry.space_group_name_H-M   'P 1'
#
loop_
_entity.id
_entity.type
_entity.pdbx_description
1 polymer ?
#
loop_
_entity_poly.entity_id
_entity_poly.type
_entity_poly.pdbx_seq_one_letter_code
_entity_poly.pdbx_strand_id
1 'polypeptide(L)'
;MSVEIQETSREFPLNLGQQLTVEIQRLNSQAEGTARPEGLATFIPGLLPEETAQIEIEKIAKTFARGKALQIDRRSSHREQPRCPVHLNPDESGIFDSNLHCGGCQLQIYQREKELEHKQEFVRDNLSRVGGLKVDVKPLVHGHPWGYRNKMSFSLALEQGEVRWGLRALEENEASVAIPSCDIARPELWKSAQTILNALVEEFGSDLMWDGEKGYLRGATVRVHTGRPNLPHQEMDRASLDPCSVVILAVASQDMPLALRAKAALASVPDLKTFLSYSDPRATNVYYDRTRFLNCLPNREPFWGEAVISEELSSWHTTGPWATLVGPMNFLQVNDEMAEKLYSKVLSLDFEGNGFAIDAFCGVGILTRALADRFEQVMGIELDTQS
;
A
#
# COMPACT_ATOMS: atom_id res chain seq x y z
N MET A 1 -40.98 38.73 0.86
CA MET A 1 -39.72 38.96 1.57
C MET A 1 -38.76 37.87 1.15
N SER A 2 -37.96 38.17 0.14
CA SER A 2 -36.92 37.29 -0.38
C SER A 2 -35.71 37.44 0.53
N VAL A 3 -35.28 36.36 1.19
CA VAL A 3 -34.05 36.37 1.98
C VAL A 3 -32.89 36.20 1.01
N GLU A 4 -32.19 37.30 0.72
CA GLU A 4 -30.88 37.25 0.06
C GLU A 4 -29.90 36.57 1.01
N ILE A 5 -29.45 35.37 0.63
CA ILE A 5 -28.29 34.73 1.26
C ILE A 5 -27.07 35.47 0.73
N GLN A 6 -26.53 36.40 1.51
CA GLN A 6 -25.19 36.95 1.27
C GLN A 6 -24.19 35.80 1.42
N GLU A 7 -23.73 35.24 0.30
CA GLU A 7 -22.48 34.51 0.25
C GLU A 7 -21.35 35.50 0.54
N THR A 8 -20.96 35.62 1.81
CA THR A 8 -19.74 36.33 2.18
C THR A 8 -18.56 35.59 1.55
N SER A 9 -17.99 36.17 0.48
CA SER A 9 -16.69 35.76 -0.04
C SER A 9 -15.68 35.92 1.09
N ARG A 10 -15.29 34.82 1.74
CA ARG A 10 -14.14 34.83 2.64
C ARG A 10 -12.93 35.14 1.77
N GLU A 11 -12.41 36.37 1.88
CA GLU A 11 -11.05 36.66 1.41
C GLU A 11 -10.12 35.70 2.14
N PHE A 12 -9.51 34.80 1.39
CA PHE A 12 -8.45 33.96 1.93
C PHE A 12 -7.19 34.82 1.99
N PRO A 13 -6.46 34.82 3.12
CA PRO A 13 -5.25 35.62 3.27
C PRO A 13 -4.15 35.25 2.26
N LEU A 14 -4.24 34.04 1.68
CA LEU A 14 -3.27 33.51 0.74
C LEU A 14 -3.82 33.53 -0.70
N ASN A 15 -2.91 33.68 -1.67
CA ASN A 15 -3.19 33.58 -3.09
C ASN A 15 -2.58 32.30 -3.70
N LEU A 16 -3.22 31.75 -4.74
CA LEU A 16 -2.62 30.66 -5.53
C LEU A 16 -1.33 31.15 -6.21
N GLY A 17 -0.29 30.32 -6.19
CA GLY A 17 1.04 30.66 -6.69
C GLY A 17 1.84 31.61 -5.79
N GLN A 18 1.28 32.04 -4.65
CA GLN A 18 2.02 32.86 -3.69
C GLN A 18 3.19 32.06 -3.11
N GLN A 19 4.38 32.65 -3.16
CA GLN A 19 5.57 32.11 -2.51
C GLN A 19 5.81 32.82 -1.18
N LEU A 20 6.17 32.04 -0.17
CA LEU A 20 6.44 32.55 1.17
C LEU A 20 7.38 31.60 1.93
N THR A 21 8.10 32.16 2.91
CA THR A 21 8.88 31.37 3.86
C THR A 21 8.02 31.00 5.06
N VAL A 22 8.04 29.72 5.45
CA VAL A 22 7.33 29.21 6.61
C VAL A 22 8.25 28.38 7.51
N GLU A 23 7.95 28.39 8.81
CA GLU A 23 8.52 27.45 9.77
C GLU A 23 7.54 26.29 10.01
N ILE A 24 8.06 25.07 9.95
CA ILE A 24 7.25 23.86 10.11
C ILE A 24 7.12 23.50 11.58
N GLN A 25 5.87 23.42 12.04
CA GLN A 25 5.53 23.26 13.45
C GLN A 25 5.49 21.79 13.88
N ARG A 26 4.87 20.95 13.04
CA ARG A 26 4.65 19.53 13.30
C ARG A 26 4.25 18.82 12.01
N LEU A 27 4.15 17.51 12.06
CA LEU A 27 3.59 16.68 11.00
C LEU A 27 2.09 16.40 11.23
N ASN A 28 1.32 16.25 10.15
CA ASN A 28 -0.06 15.74 10.23
C ASN A 28 -0.10 14.20 10.17
N SER A 29 -1.31 13.62 10.12
CA SER A 29 -1.52 12.17 10.04
C SER A 29 -1.02 11.53 8.74
N GLN A 30 -0.83 12.33 7.69
CA GLN A 30 -0.28 11.92 6.39
C GLN A 30 1.23 12.19 6.32
N ALA A 31 1.86 12.55 7.44
CA ALA A 31 3.28 12.90 7.54
C ALA A 31 3.69 14.11 6.69
N GLU A 32 2.77 15.06 6.50
CA GLU A 32 3.05 16.32 5.81
C GLU A 32 3.41 17.39 6.84
N GLY A 33 4.40 18.23 6.50
CA GLY A 33 4.75 19.41 7.28
C GLY A 33 3.55 20.34 7.40
N THR A 34 3.35 20.88 8.60
CA THR A 34 2.24 21.81 8.87
C THR A 34 2.76 23.16 9.32
N ALA A 35 2.24 24.21 8.68
CA ALA A 35 2.48 25.60 9.02
C ALA A 35 1.14 26.36 9.09
N ARG A 36 1.17 27.58 9.64
CA ARG A 36 0.00 28.47 9.73
C ARG A 36 0.30 29.89 9.25
N PRO A 37 0.74 30.08 7.98
CA PRO A 37 0.91 31.42 7.44
C PRO A 37 -0.44 32.15 7.47
N GLU A 38 -0.44 33.35 8.04
CA GLU A 38 -1.63 34.20 8.14
C GLU A 38 -2.83 33.49 8.82
N GLY A 39 -2.54 32.55 9.73
CA GLY A 39 -3.53 31.80 10.50
C GLY A 39 -4.21 30.62 9.78
N LEU A 40 -4.02 30.47 8.47
CA LEU A 40 -4.59 29.36 7.69
C LEU A 40 -3.71 28.12 7.80
N ALA A 41 -4.29 26.96 8.10
CA ALA A 41 -3.53 25.71 8.16
C ALA A 41 -3.04 25.31 6.76
N THR A 42 -1.73 25.18 6.59
CA THR A 42 -1.11 24.82 5.31
C THR A 42 -0.36 23.50 5.46
N PHE A 43 -0.62 22.55 4.55
CA PHE A 43 0.02 21.23 4.51
C PHE A 43 1.05 21.18 3.38
N ILE A 44 2.28 20.79 3.70
CA ILE A 44 3.43 20.82 2.79
C ILE A 44 4.17 19.47 2.88
N PRO A 45 3.95 18.55 1.92
CA PRO A 45 4.69 17.29 1.86
C PRO A 45 6.20 17.52 1.75
N GLY A 46 6.99 16.56 2.25
CA GLY A 46 8.44 16.58 2.12
C GLY A 46 9.18 17.49 3.11
N LEU A 47 8.48 18.25 3.95
CA LEU A 47 9.07 19.08 5.02
C LEU A 47 8.85 18.49 6.42
N LEU A 48 9.83 18.67 7.30
CA LEU A 48 9.88 18.14 8.67
C LEU A 48 9.78 19.26 9.71
N PRO A 49 9.42 18.95 10.98
CA PRO A 49 9.43 19.93 12.06
C PRO A 49 10.79 20.60 12.24
N GLU A 50 10.78 21.86 12.68
CA GLU A 50 11.97 22.73 12.89
C GLU A 50 12.63 23.23 11.59
N GLU A 51 12.11 22.84 10.42
CA GLU A 51 12.59 23.37 9.15
C GLU A 51 12.00 24.74 8.85
N THR A 52 12.83 25.60 8.27
CA THR A 52 12.39 26.83 7.62
C THR A 52 12.56 26.66 6.13
N ALA A 53 11.49 26.88 5.36
CA ALA A 53 11.47 26.59 3.93
C ALA A 53 10.65 27.61 3.14
N GLN A 54 11.06 27.83 1.91
CA GLN A 54 10.27 28.51 0.89
C GLN A 54 9.27 27.51 0.30
N ILE A 55 8.01 27.94 0.24
CA ILE A 55 6.90 27.15 -0.29
C ILE A 55 6.12 27.96 -1.32
N GLU A 56 5.38 27.28 -2.19
CA GLU A 56 4.40 27.88 -3.09
C GLU A 56 3.01 27.31 -2.81
N ILE A 57 1.99 28.17 -2.72
CA ILE A 57 0.60 27.73 -2.49
C ILE A 57 0.00 27.17 -3.78
N GLU A 58 -0.33 25.88 -3.79
CA GLU A 58 -0.88 25.18 -4.96
C GLU A 58 -2.39 24.98 -4.89
N LYS A 59 -2.95 24.95 -3.68
CA LYS A 59 -4.38 24.75 -3.47
C LYS A 59 -4.86 25.52 -2.26
N ILE A 60 -6.00 26.19 -2.41
CA ILE A 60 -6.71 26.83 -1.30
C ILE A 60 -8.08 26.19 -1.19
N ALA A 61 -8.38 25.64 -0.02
CA ALA A 61 -9.67 25.07 0.33
C ALA A 61 -10.33 25.90 1.43
N LYS A 62 -11.57 25.54 1.81
CA LYS A 62 -12.39 26.31 2.77
C LYS A 62 -11.72 26.52 4.15
N THR A 63 -10.90 25.58 4.58
CA THR A 63 -10.32 25.54 5.94
C THR A 63 -8.83 25.28 5.99
N PHE A 64 -8.20 25.06 4.84
CA PHE A 64 -6.78 24.75 4.74
C PHE A 64 -6.24 25.16 3.37
N ALA A 65 -4.92 25.30 3.28
CA ALA A 65 -4.19 25.38 2.03
C ALA A 65 -3.23 24.18 1.89
N ARG A 66 -2.81 23.90 0.66
CA ARG A 66 -1.73 22.97 0.36
C ARG A 66 -0.64 23.74 -0.36
N GLY A 67 0.61 23.54 0.06
CA GLY A 67 1.77 24.10 -0.61
C GLY A 67 2.72 23.00 -1.09
N LYS A 68 3.51 23.33 -2.11
CA LYS A 68 4.72 22.57 -2.46
C LYS A 68 5.93 23.21 -1.82
N ALA A 69 6.89 22.39 -1.42
CA ALA A 69 8.19 22.86 -0.97
C ALA A 69 9.04 23.26 -2.20
N LEU A 70 9.72 24.39 -2.12
CA LEU A 70 10.64 24.86 -3.15
C LEU A 70 12.08 24.73 -2.69
N GLN A 71 12.37 25.22 -1.49
CA GLN A 71 13.72 25.21 -0.92
C GLN A 71 13.68 25.14 0.60
N ILE A 72 14.58 24.35 1.20
CA ILE A 72 14.83 24.36 2.64
C ILE A 72 15.94 25.36 2.95
N ASP A 73 15.59 26.46 3.63
CA ASP A 73 16.54 27.49 4.07
C ASP A 73 17.27 27.05 5.35
N ARG A 74 16.56 26.38 6.26
CA ARG A 74 17.10 25.81 7.50
C ARG A 74 16.66 24.36 7.64
N ARG A 75 17.61 23.44 7.52
CA ARG A 75 17.39 21.99 7.61
C ARG A 75 17.24 21.52 9.06
N SER A 76 16.34 20.55 9.28
CA SER A 76 16.21 19.88 10.58
C SER A 76 17.43 19.00 10.82
N SER A 77 17.92 18.96 12.08
CA SER A 77 18.97 18.03 12.49
C SER A 77 18.55 16.55 12.42
N HIS A 78 17.24 16.31 12.27
CA HIS A 78 16.63 14.99 12.21
C HIS A 78 16.32 14.52 10.79
N ARG A 79 16.66 15.31 9.75
CA ARG A 79 16.48 14.90 8.35
C ARG A 79 17.55 13.90 7.93
N GLU A 80 17.13 12.78 7.37
CA GLU A 80 17.99 11.78 6.73
C GLU A 80 17.82 11.80 5.21
N GLN A 81 18.80 11.22 4.51
CA GLN A 81 18.69 10.97 3.07
C GLN A 81 17.86 9.71 2.84
N PRO A 82 16.78 9.75 2.05
CA PRO A 82 16.00 8.56 1.74
C PRO A 82 16.82 7.57 0.89
N ARG A 83 16.53 6.27 1.03
CA ARG A 83 17.14 5.23 0.18
C ARG A 83 16.54 5.21 -1.22
N CYS A 84 15.25 5.51 -1.30
CA CYS A 84 14.51 5.46 -2.56
C CYS A 84 14.85 6.69 -3.43
N PRO A 85 15.28 6.48 -4.69
CA PRO A 85 15.70 7.58 -5.57
C PRO A 85 14.54 8.44 -6.07
N VAL A 86 13.29 7.98 -5.97
CA VAL A 86 12.08 8.70 -6.39
C VAL A 86 11.24 9.18 -5.21
N HIS A 87 11.86 9.29 -4.02
CA HIS A 87 11.24 9.91 -2.85
C HIS A 87 11.35 11.42 -2.93
N LEU A 88 10.29 12.15 -2.55
CA LEU A 88 10.32 13.62 -2.46
C LEU A 88 11.37 14.07 -1.44
N ASN A 89 12.48 14.63 -1.91
CA ASN A 89 13.58 15.12 -1.06
C ASN A 89 14.38 16.17 -1.83
N PRO A 90 14.86 17.24 -1.17
CA PRO A 90 15.67 18.23 -1.85
C PRO A 90 17.08 17.72 -2.16
N ASP A 91 17.76 18.42 -3.06
CA ASP A 91 19.18 18.25 -3.30
C ASP A 91 20.06 18.75 -2.12
N GLU A 92 21.37 18.67 -2.28
CA GLU A 92 22.34 19.11 -1.26
C GLU A 92 22.24 20.61 -0.93
N SER A 93 21.74 21.43 -1.87
CA SER A 93 21.51 22.87 -1.70
C SER A 93 20.15 23.20 -1.07
N GLY A 94 19.34 22.17 -0.79
CA GLY A 94 18.02 22.30 -0.20
C GLY A 94 16.91 22.54 -1.21
N ILE A 95 17.17 22.50 -2.52
CA ILE A 95 16.19 22.78 -3.58
C ILE A 95 15.44 21.50 -3.94
N PHE A 96 14.10 21.58 -4.01
CA PHE A 96 13.26 20.50 -4.51
C PHE A 96 13.17 20.57 -6.04
N ASP A 97 13.23 19.41 -6.69
CA ASP A 97 13.01 19.33 -8.13
C ASP A 97 11.51 19.41 -8.48
N SER A 98 11.23 19.54 -9.78
CA SER A 98 9.87 19.58 -10.32
C SER A 98 9.38 18.22 -10.84
N ASN A 99 10.08 17.13 -10.55
CA ASN A 99 9.70 15.80 -10.99
C ASN A 99 8.53 15.28 -10.15
N LEU A 100 7.88 14.24 -10.66
CA LEU A 100 6.89 13.50 -9.90
C LEU A 100 7.58 12.48 -8.99
N HIS A 101 7.06 12.33 -7.77
CA HIS A 101 7.62 11.45 -6.76
C HIS A 101 6.67 10.33 -6.40
N CYS A 102 7.23 9.18 -6.00
CA CYS A 102 6.43 8.06 -5.54
C CYS A 102 5.67 8.42 -4.25
N GLY A 103 4.34 8.32 -4.26
CA GLY A 103 3.49 8.58 -3.10
C GLY A 103 3.49 7.46 -2.03
N GLY A 104 4.39 6.46 -2.14
CA GLY A 104 4.36 5.26 -1.30
C GLY A 104 4.97 5.42 0.10
N CYS A 105 5.94 6.33 0.27
CA CYS A 105 6.64 6.56 1.54
C CYS A 105 6.78 8.06 1.79
N GLN A 106 6.50 8.52 3.01
CA GLN A 106 6.59 9.94 3.38
C GLN A 106 7.70 10.23 4.40
N LEU A 107 8.11 9.23 5.18
CA LEU A 107 8.96 9.40 6.36
C LEU A 107 10.37 8.82 6.21
N GLN A 108 10.80 8.38 5.02
CA GLN A 108 12.20 7.94 4.82
C GLN A 108 13.22 9.06 5.04
N ILE A 109 12.75 10.31 4.99
CA ILE A 109 13.53 11.52 5.25
C ILE A 109 13.67 11.84 6.73
N TYR A 110 13.02 11.11 7.64
CA TYR A 110 13.02 11.42 9.07
C TYR A 110 13.77 10.35 9.86
N GLN A 111 14.64 10.77 10.78
CA GLN A 111 15.32 9.85 11.71
C GLN A 111 14.32 8.89 12.36
N ARG A 112 14.70 7.62 12.44
CA ARG A 112 13.79 6.54 12.85
C ARG A 112 13.18 6.79 14.23
N GLU A 113 13.96 7.29 15.17
CA GLU A 113 13.51 7.62 16.52
C GLU A 113 12.40 8.68 16.47
N LYS A 114 12.56 9.70 15.63
CA LYS A 114 11.58 10.77 15.47
C LYS A 114 10.33 10.35 14.72
N GLU A 115 10.45 9.44 13.76
CA GLU A 115 9.29 8.78 13.14
C GLU A 115 8.43 8.06 14.19
N LEU A 116 9.07 7.32 15.10
CA LEU A 116 8.39 6.59 16.16
C LEU A 116 7.77 7.53 17.21
N GLU A 117 8.48 8.58 17.61
CA GLU A 117 7.95 9.64 18.49
C GLU A 117 6.69 10.28 17.90
N HIS A 118 6.75 10.68 16.61
CA HIS A 118 5.59 11.27 15.90
C HIS A 118 4.39 10.33 15.89
N LYS A 119 4.60 9.05 15.56
CA LYS A 119 3.53 8.04 15.55
C LYS A 119 2.95 7.80 16.95
N GLN A 120 3.79 7.83 17.99
CA GLN A 120 3.34 7.66 19.37
C GLN A 120 2.51 8.86 19.83
N GLU A 121 2.95 10.08 19.50
CA GLU A 121 2.20 11.30 19.76
C GLU A 121 0.86 11.29 19.03
N PHE A 122 0.83 10.83 17.78
CA PHE A 122 -0.42 10.69 17.03
C PHE A 122 -1.44 9.78 17.73
N VAL A 123 -1.01 8.65 18.30
CA VAL A 123 -1.90 7.77 19.08
C VAL A 123 -2.37 8.47 20.36
N ARG A 124 -1.46 9.15 21.07
CA ARG A 124 -1.76 9.91 22.30
C ARG A 124 -2.78 11.02 22.07
N ASP A 125 -2.60 11.79 21.00
CA ASP A 125 -3.51 12.85 20.59
C ASP A 125 -4.90 12.31 20.26
N ASN A 126 -5.01 11.19 19.53
CA ASN A 126 -6.31 10.61 19.18
C ASN A 126 -7.03 10.04 20.40
N LEU A 127 -6.33 9.30 21.27
CA LEU A 127 -6.94 8.73 22.47
C LEU A 127 -7.46 9.83 23.41
N SER A 128 -6.69 10.91 23.57
CA SER A 128 -7.08 12.03 24.43
C SER A 128 -8.19 12.90 23.82
N ARG A 129 -8.04 13.34 22.56
CA ARG A 129 -8.95 14.29 21.92
C ARG A 129 -10.23 13.67 21.39
N VAL A 130 -10.14 12.50 20.77
CA VAL A 130 -11.29 11.81 20.17
C VAL A 130 -11.89 10.82 21.16
N GLY A 131 -11.04 10.02 21.82
CA GLY A 131 -11.50 9.03 22.79
C GLY A 131 -11.88 9.62 24.16
N GLY A 132 -11.42 10.82 24.50
CA GLY A 132 -11.58 11.38 25.85
C GLY A 132 -10.79 10.62 26.92
N LEU A 133 -9.84 9.77 26.51
CA LEU A 133 -9.09 8.87 27.38
C LEU A 133 -7.74 9.47 27.77
N LYS A 134 -7.47 9.53 29.08
CA LYS A 134 -6.15 9.87 29.61
C LYS A 134 -5.42 8.59 29.98
N VAL A 135 -4.76 8.00 28.99
CA VAL A 135 -4.00 6.76 29.14
C VAL A 135 -2.54 7.01 28.81
N ASP A 136 -1.65 6.30 29.50
CA ASP A 136 -0.24 6.29 29.15
C ASP A 136 -0.03 5.46 27.87
N VAL A 137 0.42 6.13 26.82
CA VAL A 137 0.73 5.48 25.53
C VAL A 137 2.17 4.98 25.60
N LYS A 138 2.30 3.66 25.69
CA LYS A 138 3.60 2.96 25.74
C LYS A 138 4.43 3.20 24.48
N PRO A 139 5.77 3.03 24.54
CA PRO A 139 6.62 3.07 23.36
C PRO A 139 6.15 2.11 22.27
N LEU A 140 6.28 2.52 21.01
CA LEU A 140 5.83 1.73 19.86
C LEU A 140 6.71 0.51 19.66
N VAL A 141 6.07 -0.64 19.42
CA VAL A 141 6.75 -1.83 18.91
C VAL A 141 7.08 -1.59 17.43
N HIS A 142 8.30 -1.88 17.03
CA HIS A 142 8.75 -1.70 15.65
C HIS A 142 9.62 -2.86 15.16
N GLY A 143 9.76 -2.95 13.83
CA GLY A 143 10.57 -3.94 13.13
C GLY A 143 11.58 -3.27 12.20
N HIS A 144 12.20 -4.07 11.35
CA HIS A 144 13.15 -3.57 10.37
C HIS A 144 12.44 -2.67 9.33
N PRO A 145 12.97 -1.49 8.99
CA PRO A 145 12.27 -0.52 8.14
C PRO A 145 12.34 -0.82 6.63
N TRP A 146 13.05 -1.87 6.23
CA TRP A 146 13.26 -2.25 4.82
C TRP A 146 12.91 -3.71 4.57
N GLY A 147 12.62 -4.04 3.31
CA GLY A 147 12.34 -5.41 2.87
C GLY A 147 11.12 -6.05 3.55
N TYR A 148 10.20 -5.23 4.08
CA TYR A 148 9.14 -5.74 4.92
C TYR A 148 7.86 -6.05 4.15
N ARG A 149 7.61 -5.42 2.99
CA ARG A 149 6.36 -5.60 2.22
C ARG A 149 6.37 -6.93 1.47
N ASN A 150 5.46 -7.81 1.87
CA ASN A 150 5.14 -9.08 1.19
C ASN A 150 4.12 -8.92 0.05
N LYS A 151 3.55 -7.72 -0.14
CA LYS A 151 2.55 -7.40 -1.17
C LYS A 151 2.71 -5.97 -1.67
N MET A 152 2.68 -5.81 -2.98
CA MET A 152 2.71 -4.53 -3.69
C MET A 152 1.66 -4.52 -4.80
N SER A 153 1.01 -3.37 -4.99
CA SER A 153 0.10 -3.12 -6.11
C SER A 153 0.73 -2.05 -6.98
N PHE A 154 1.08 -2.41 -8.20
CA PHE A 154 1.80 -1.59 -9.17
C PHE A 154 0.84 -1.03 -10.21
N SER A 155 1.01 0.25 -10.52
CA SER A 155 0.59 0.83 -11.80
C SER A 155 1.68 0.57 -12.85
N LEU A 156 1.43 0.98 -14.09
CA LEU A 156 2.45 1.00 -15.14
C LEU A 156 2.88 2.44 -15.39
N ALA A 157 4.13 2.62 -15.82
CA ALA A 157 4.67 3.91 -16.23
C ALA A 157 5.50 3.72 -17.49
N LEU A 158 5.60 4.75 -18.33
CA LEU A 158 6.53 4.80 -19.45
C LEU A 158 7.76 5.59 -19.04
N GLU A 159 8.93 4.97 -19.15
CA GLU A 159 10.22 5.62 -18.92
C GLU A 159 11.07 5.41 -20.17
N GLN A 160 11.41 6.51 -20.86
CA GLN A 160 12.18 6.49 -22.10
C GLN A 160 11.60 5.56 -23.19
N GLY A 161 10.28 5.39 -23.21
CA GLY A 161 9.56 4.53 -24.17
C GLY A 161 9.44 3.05 -23.74
N GLU A 162 10.03 2.67 -22.60
CA GLU A 162 9.91 1.33 -22.02
C GLU A 162 8.83 1.30 -20.94
N VAL A 163 8.05 0.22 -20.92
CA VAL A 163 7.06 0.00 -19.86
C VAL A 163 7.78 -0.46 -18.61
N ARG A 164 7.57 0.26 -17.50
CA ARG A 164 8.11 -0.01 -16.17
C ARG A 164 6.98 -0.20 -15.17
N TRP A 165 7.28 -0.89 -14.06
CA TRP A 165 6.41 -0.79 -12.89
C TRP A 165 6.43 0.63 -12.37
N GLY A 166 5.25 1.11 -12.00
CA GLY A 166 5.06 2.41 -11.40
C GLY A 166 4.26 2.35 -10.11
N LEU A 167 4.25 3.49 -9.43
CA LEU A 167 3.36 3.78 -8.32
C LEU A 167 2.75 5.16 -8.51
N ARG A 168 1.57 5.37 -7.94
CA ARG A 168 0.88 6.65 -8.00
C ARG A 168 1.76 7.79 -7.50
N ALA A 169 1.77 8.90 -8.23
CA ALA A 169 2.51 10.09 -7.85
C ALA A 169 1.95 10.73 -6.56
N LEU A 170 2.81 11.42 -5.82
CA LEU A 170 2.43 12.18 -4.63
C LEU A 170 1.70 13.47 -5.00
N GLU A 171 2.17 14.12 -6.06
CA GLU A 171 1.71 15.43 -6.55
C GLU A 171 0.41 15.31 -7.34
N GLU A 172 0.27 14.23 -8.11
CA GLU A 172 -0.82 14.05 -9.08
C GLU A 172 -1.55 12.72 -8.91
N ASN A 173 -2.88 12.77 -8.93
CA ASN A 173 -3.71 11.61 -8.63
C ASN A 173 -3.75 10.54 -9.72
N GLU A 174 -3.57 10.94 -10.98
CA GLU A 174 -3.68 10.03 -12.13
C GLU A 174 -2.32 9.66 -12.72
N ALA A 175 -1.26 10.36 -12.30
CA ALA A 175 0.08 10.10 -12.76
C ALA A 175 0.73 8.90 -12.04
N SER A 176 1.61 8.22 -12.76
CA SER A 176 2.35 7.05 -12.32
C SER A 176 3.84 7.31 -12.48
N VAL A 177 4.59 7.15 -11.39
CA VAL A 177 6.04 7.34 -11.35
C VAL A 177 6.70 5.98 -11.53
N ALA A 178 7.56 5.86 -12.55
CA ALA A 178 8.37 4.67 -12.76
C ALA A 178 9.27 4.43 -11.54
N ILE A 179 9.31 3.20 -11.05
CA ILE A 179 10.10 2.82 -9.88
C ILE A 179 11.26 1.90 -10.30
N PRO A 180 12.52 2.36 -10.24
CA PRO A 180 13.67 1.52 -10.61
C PRO A 180 13.96 0.44 -9.56
N SER A 181 13.62 0.72 -8.29
CA SER A 181 13.72 -0.18 -7.15
C SER A 181 12.74 0.23 -6.05
N CYS A 182 12.49 -0.66 -5.09
CA CYS A 182 11.66 -0.37 -3.93
C CYS A 182 12.22 -1.05 -2.67
N ASP A 183 12.98 -0.34 -1.84
CA ASP A 183 13.67 -0.90 -0.67
C ASP A 183 12.74 -1.41 0.44
N ILE A 184 11.47 -1.00 0.44
CA ILE A 184 10.48 -1.52 1.39
C ILE A 184 9.86 -2.84 0.89
N ALA A 185 9.98 -3.17 -0.40
CA ALA A 185 9.53 -4.44 -0.94
C ALA A 185 10.52 -5.54 -0.58
N ARG A 186 10.01 -6.74 -0.27
CA ARG A 186 10.87 -7.92 -0.12
C ARG A 186 11.69 -8.15 -1.40
N PRO A 187 12.98 -8.53 -1.29
CA PRO A 187 13.80 -8.83 -2.46
C PRO A 187 13.16 -9.86 -3.40
N GLU A 188 12.55 -10.90 -2.84
CA GLU A 188 11.86 -11.95 -3.61
C GLU A 188 10.63 -11.41 -4.33
N LEU A 189 9.87 -10.51 -3.69
CA LEU A 189 8.73 -9.84 -4.30
C LEU A 189 9.16 -8.95 -5.46
N TRP A 190 10.19 -8.13 -5.25
CA TRP A 190 10.70 -7.22 -6.28
C TRP A 190 11.25 -7.99 -7.47
N LYS A 191 12.02 -9.05 -7.22
CA LYS A 191 12.53 -9.96 -8.25
C LYS A 191 11.37 -10.57 -9.05
N SER A 192 10.37 -11.12 -8.37
CA SER A 192 9.19 -11.71 -9.03
C SER A 192 8.44 -10.69 -9.88
N ALA A 193 8.21 -9.49 -9.35
CA ALA A 193 7.58 -8.40 -10.09
C ALA A 193 8.38 -8.05 -11.37
N GLN A 194 9.71 -7.92 -11.29
CA GLN A 194 10.55 -7.66 -12.45
C GLN A 194 10.48 -8.78 -13.50
N THR A 195 10.53 -10.05 -13.06
CA THR A 195 10.42 -11.20 -13.97
C THR A 195 9.05 -11.23 -14.67
N ILE A 196 7.97 -10.96 -13.94
CA ILE A 196 6.61 -10.88 -14.49
C ILE A 196 6.52 -9.79 -15.56
N LEU A 197 7.03 -8.58 -15.28
CA LEU A 197 6.97 -7.49 -16.23
C LEU A 197 7.76 -7.80 -17.49
N ASN A 198 8.98 -8.32 -17.35
CA ASN A 198 9.82 -8.66 -18.49
C ASN A 198 9.13 -9.68 -19.40
N ALA A 199 8.53 -10.74 -18.84
CA ALA A 199 7.79 -11.74 -19.61
C ALA A 199 6.57 -11.13 -20.33
N LEU A 200 5.84 -10.22 -19.68
CA LEU A 200 4.70 -9.55 -20.30
C LEU A 200 5.13 -8.53 -21.37
N VAL A 201 6.23 -7.82 -21.17
CA VAL A 201 6.77 -6.88 -22.17
C VAL A 201 7.30 -7.64 -23.39
N GLU A 202 7.95 -8.79 -23.20
CA GLU A 202 8.38 -9.65 -24.30
C GLU A 202 7.19 -10.14 -25.14
N GLU A 203 6.08 -10.49 -24.50
CA GLU A 203 4.88 -10.99 -25.18
C GLU A 203 4.03 -9.90 -25.86
N PHE A 204 3.90 -8.72 -25.24
CA PHE A 204 2.96 -7.68 -25.68
C PHE A 204 3.63 -6.42 -26.23
N GLY A 205 4.92 -6.19 -25.96
CA GLY A 205 5.63 -4.98 -26.37
C GLY A 205 4.91 -3.70 -25.94
N SER A 206 4.70 -2.80 -26.90
CA SER A 206 3.99 -1.52 -26.69
C SER A 206 2.51 -1.67 -26.39
N ASP A 207 1.90 -2.82 -26.69
CA ASP A 207 0.46 -3.07 -26.46
C ASP A 207 0.19 -3.60 -25.04
N LEU A 208 1.22 -3.70 -24.20
CA LEU A 208 1.06 -4.12 -22.82
C LEU A 208 0.29 -3.09 -22.00
N MET A 209 0.80 -1.85 -21.94
CA MET A 209 0.29 -0.83 -21.02
C MET A 209 -0.99 -0.18 -21.55
N TRP A 210 -2.02 -0.17 -20.71
CA TRP A 210 -3.22 0.61 -20.98
C TRP A 210 -2.94 2.11 -20.85
N ASP A 211 -3.12 2.88 -21.93
CA ASP A 211 -2.85 4.32 -21.99
C ASP A 211 -4.10 5.21 -21.95
N GLY A 212 -5.30 4.60 -21.89
CA GLY A 212 -6.58 5.30 -21.97
C GLY A 212 -7.37 4.98 -23.25
N GLU A 213 -6.69 4.52 -24.29
CA GLU A 213 -7.30 4.18 -25.59
C GLU A 213 -7.03 2.73 -25.99
N LYS A 214 -5.78 2.29 -25.81
CA LYS A 214 -5.29 0.97 -26.20
C LYS A 214 -4.46 0.34 -25.08
N GLY A 215 -4.08 -0.91 -25.29
CA GLY A 215 -3.28 -1.69 -24.35
C GLY A 215 -4.10 -2.77 -23.64
N TYR A 216 -3.43 -3.60 -22.83
CA TYR A 216 -4.07 -4.74 -22.19
C TYR A 216 -4.06 -4.66 -20.65
N LEU A 217 -2.94 -4.28 -20.06
CA LEU A 217 -2.72 -4.29 -18.61
C LEU A 217 -2.91 -2.88 -18.04
N ARG A 218 -3.71 -2.77 -16.98
CA ARG A 218 -3.93 -1.52 -16.23
C ARG A 218 -3.10 -1.44 -14.95
N GLY A 219 -2.67 -2.58 -14.43
CA GLY A 219 -1.83 -2.70 -13.25
C GLY A 219 -1.75 -4.15 -12.77
N ALA A 220 -0.96 -4.41 -11.74
CA ALA A 220 -0.80 -5.75 -11.18
C ALA A 220 -0.57 -5.69 -9.67
N THR A 221 -1.09 -6.68 -8.94
CA THR A 221 -0.70 -6.91 -7.54
C THR A 221 0.18 -8.14 -7.50
N VAL A 222 1.36 -7.99 -6.93
CA VAL A 222 2.30 -9.08 -6.68
C VAL A 222 2.37 -9.30 -5.18
N ARG A 223 2.28 -10.56 -4.76
CA ARG A 223 2.37 -11.01 -3.38
C ARG A 223 3.33 -12.19 -3.29
N VAL A 224 4.07 -12.28 -2.20
CA VAL A 224 4.88 -13.46 -1.87
C VAL A 224 4.30 -14.15 -0.64
N HIS A 225 4.26 -15.47 -0.71
CA HIS A 225 3.82 -16.35 0.36
C HIS A 225 5.02 -17.14 0.89
N THR A 226 5.09 -17.25 2.21
CA THR A 226 6.19 -17.95 2.91
C THR A 226 6.02 -19.47 2.90
N GLY A 227 4.89 -19.99 2.40
CA GLY A 227 4.58 -21.42 2.46
C GLY A 227 4.25 -21.89 3.87
N ARG A 228 4.43 -23.19 4.12
CA ARG A 228 4.16 -23.89 5.39
C ARG A 228 5.35 -24.80 5.79
N PRO A 229 6.57 -24.26 5.98
CA PRO A 229 7.79 -25.08 6.06
C PRO A 229 7.87 -26.01 7.28
N ASN A 230 7.11 -25.75 8.35
CA ASN A 230 7.27 -26.41 9.66
C ASN A 230 6.10 -27.32 10.07
N LEU A 231 5.19 -27.67 9.15
CA LEU A 231 4.05 -28.55 9.46
C LEU A 231 4.06 -29.79 8.56
N PRO A 232 3.68 -30.98 9.07
CA PRO A 232 3.71 -32.20 8.28
C PRO A 232 2.82 -32.05 7.04
N HIS A 233 3.35 -32.43 5.87
CA HIS A 233 2.56 -32.61 4.67
C HIS A 233 1.45 -33.63 4.97
N GLN A 234 0.18 -33.25 4.77
CA GLN A 234 -0.89 -34.22 4.71
C GLN A 234 -1.09 -34.61 3.24
N GLU A 235 -1.29 -35.91 2.95
CA GLU A 235 -1.47 -36.42 1.57
C GLU A 235 -2.64 -35.77 0.81
N MET A 236 -3.54 -35.08 1.52
CA MET A 236 -4.68 -34.37 0.97
C MET A 236 -4.48 -32.87 0.73
N ASP A 237 -3.35 -32.28 1.14
CA ASP A 237 -3.09 -30.85 0.93
C ASP A 237 -2.92 -30.55 -0.57
N ARG A 238 -3.82 -29.73 -1.13
CA ARG A 238 -3.79 -29.37 -2.57
C ARG A 238 -3.20 -28.00 -2.85
N ALA A 239 -3.01 -27.19 -1.82
CA ALA A 239 -2.39 -25.88 -1.89
C ALA A 239 -0.86 -25.95 -1.98
N SER A 240 -0.22 -24.87 -2.45
CA SER A 240 1.24 -24.77 -2.43
C SER A 240 1.74 -24.72 -0.98
N LEU A 241 2.56 -25.69 -0.60
CA LEU A 241 3.22 -25.75 0.71
C LEU A 241 4.57 -25.04 0.70
N ASP A 242 5.20 -24.96 -0.47
CA ASP A 242 6.43 -24.20 -0.67
C ASP A 242 6.17 -22.70 -0.82
N PRO A 243 7.17 -21.85 -0.50
CA PRO A 243 7.10 -20.43 -0.79
C PRO A 243 6.80 -20.19 -2.26
N CYS A 244 5.89 -19.25 -2.54
CA CYS A 244 5.48 -18.94 -3.91
C CYS A 244 5.15 -17.46 -4.08
N SER A 245 5.15 -17.00 -5.32
CA SER A 245 4.60 -15.70 -5.71
C SER A 245 3.18 -15.86 -6.24
N VAL A 246 2.37 -14.84 -6.05
CA VAL A 246 1.02 -14.72 -6.62
C VAL A 246 0.93 -13.38 -7.33
N VAL A 247 0.47 -13.38 -8.58
CA VAL A 247 0.16 -12.17 -9.33
C VAL A 247 -1.31 -12.11 -9.71
N ILE A 248 -1.91 -10.94 -9.54
CA ILE A 248 -3.24 -10.61 -10.06
C ILE A 248 -3.08 -9.46 -11.05
N LEU A 249 -3.28 -9.76 -12.32
CA LEU A 249 -3.28 -8.78 -13.41
C LEU A 249 -4.66 -8.12 -13.50
N ALA A 250 -4.70 -6.79 -13.45
CA ALA A 250 -5.90 -6.01 -13.77
C ALA A 250 -5.90 -5.70 -15.27
N VAL A 251 -6.77 -6.35 -16.03
CA VAL A 251 -6.78 -6.28 -17.49
C VAL A 251 -7.93 -5.44 -18.03
N ALA A 252 -7.68 -4.70 -19.11
CA ALA A 252 -8.62 -3.78 -19.75
C ALA A 252 -9.64 -4.48 -20.67
N SER A 253 -9.42 -5.76 -20.98
CA SER A 253 -10.25 -6.53 -21.91
C SER A 253 -10.47 -7.96 -21.41
N GLN A 254 -11.66 -8.51 -21.69
CA GLN A 254 -12.01 -9.91 -21.48
C GLN A 254 -11.73 -10.79 -22.72
N ASP A 255 -10.99 -10.25 -23.70
CA ASP A 255 -10.56 -11.02 -24.87
C ASP A 255 -9.77 -12.27 -24.44
N MET A 256 -10.32 -13.45 -24.78
CA MET A 256 -9.78 -14.73 -24.34
C MET A 256 -8.39 -15.02 -24.92
N PRO A 257 -8.14 -14.82 -26.24
CA PRO A 257 -6.80 -14.94 -26.80
C PRO A 257 -5.74 -14.12 -26.06
N LEU A 258 -5.98 -12.83 -25.78
CA LEU A 258 -5.01 -11.99 -25.03
C LEU A 258 -4.79 -12.53 -23.61
N ALA A 259 -5.86 -12.97 -22.95
CA ALA A 259 -5.77 -13.49 -21.59
C ALA A 259 -4.95 -14.79 -21.50
N LEU A 260 -5.12 -15.68 -22.47
CA LEU A 260 -4.34 -16.93 -22.57
C LEU A 260 -2.89 -16.67 -22.95
N ARG A 261 -2.61 -15.67 -23.81
CA ARG A 261 -1.23 -15.22 -24.10
C ARG A 261 -0.52 -14.73 -22.85
N ALA A 262 -1.18 -13.88 -22.04
CA ALA A 262 -0.62 -13.41 -20.78
C ALA A 262 -0.35 -14.56 -19.79
N LYS A 263 -1.26 -15.54 -19.66
CA LYS A 263 -1.01 -16.73 -18.83
C LYS A 263 0.15 -17.57 -19.36
N ALA A 264 0.25 -17.75 -20.68
CA ALA A 264 1.31 -18.53 -21.31
C ALA A 264 2.68 -17.87 -21.12
N ALA A 265 2.79 -16.55 -21.31
CA ALA A 265 4.01 -15.79 -21.07
C ALA A 265 4.51 -15.94 -19.61
N LEU A 266 3.58 -16.04 -18.67
CA LEU A 266 3.90 -16.21 -17.24
C LEU A 266 4.09 -17.66 -16.79
N ALA A 267 3.85 -18.66 -17.66
CA ALA A 267 3.97 -20.07 -17.30
C ALA A 267 5.42 -20.52 -17.05
N SER A 268 6.40 -19.79 -17.59
CA SER A 268 7.82 -20.03 -17.38
C SER A 268 8.37 -19.41 -16.09
N VAL A 269 7.60 -18.55 -15.42
CA VAL A 269 8.02 -17.92 -14.16
C VAL A 269 7.90 -18.94 -13.03
N PRO A 270 9.01 -19.30 -12.36
CA PRO A 270 8.99 -20.33 -11.33
C PRO A 270 8.15 -19.89 -10.13
N ASP A 271 7.45 -20.86 -9.54
CA ASP A 271 6.67 -20.71 -8.31
C ASP A 271 5.67 -19.54 -8.35
N LEU A 272 5.12 -19.24 -9.53
CA LEU A 272 4.17 -18.15 -9.74
C LEU A 272 2.75 -18.69 -9.98
N LYS A 273 1.79 -18.21 -9.17
CA LYS A 273 0.36 -18.36 -9.45
C LYS A 273 -0.19 -17.10 -10.11
N THR A 274 -0.82 -17.27 -11.27
CA THR A 274 -1.28 -16.15 -12.12
C THR A 274 -2.80 -16.08 -12.22
N PHE A 275 -3.34 -14.95 -11.77
CA PHE A 275 -4.76 -14.59 -11.82
C PHE A 275 -4.97 -13.37 -12.71
N LEU A 276 -6.08 -13.32 -13.43
CA LEU A 276 -6.48 -12.19 -14.24
C LEU A 276 -7.87 -11.76 -13.81
N SER A 277 -8.06 -10.46 -13.60
CA SER A 277 -9.34 -9.84 -13.28
C SER A 277 -9.59 -8.67 -14.20
N TYR A 278 -10.79 -8.58 -14.73
CA TYR A 278 -11.18 -7.45 -15.56
C TYR A 278 -11.31 -6.17 -14.74
N SER A 279 -10.75 -5.08 -15.24
CA SER A 279 -10.84 -3.74 -14.66
C SER A 279 -11.35 -2.77 -15.72
N ASP A 280 -12.63 -2.38 -15.63
CA ASP A 280 -13.32 -1.58 -16.65
C ASP A 280 -12.54 -0.33 -17.03
N PRO A 281 -12.06 -0.21 -18.29
CA PRO A 281 -11.24 0.93 -18.73
C PRO A 281 -11.87 2.31 -18.52
N ARG A 282 -13.19 2.38 -18.40
CA ARG A 282 -13.94 3.63 -18.14
C ARG A 282 -13.87 4.07 -16.68
N ALA A 283 -13.51 3.17 -15.77
CA ALA A 283 -13.32 3.49 -14.36
C ALA A 283 -11.99 4.22 -14.16
N THR A 284 -12.01 5.28 -13.35
CA THR A 284 -10.82 6.07 -13.01
C THR A 284 -9.78 5.26 -12.25
N ASN A 285 -10.21 4.40 -11.32
CA ASN A 285 -9.32 3.57 -10.53
C ASN A 285 -9.14 2.19 -11.16
N VAL A 286 -7.96 1.60 -10.96
CA VAL A 286 -7.70 0.18 -11.21
C VAL A 286 -8.23 -0.63 -10.04
N TYR A 287 -9.01 -1.66 -10.33
CA TYR A 287 -9.62 -2.52 -9.33
C TYR A 287 -9.67 -3.98 -9.81
N TYR A 288 -10.00 -4.89 -8.90
CA TYR A 288 -10.21 -6.30 -9.22
C TYR A 288 -11.70 -6.63 -9.10
N ASP A 289 -12.36 -6.84 -10.23
CA ASP A 289 -13.76 -7.27 -10.27
C ASP A 289 -13.86 -8.76 -9.90
N ARG A 290 -14.36 -9.04 -8.69
CA ARG A 290 -14.57 -10.40 -8.17
C ARG A 290 -15.53 -11.24 -9.01
N THR A 291 -16.38 -10.60 -9.81
CA THR A 291 -17.35 -11.27 -10.69
C THR A 291 -16.80 -11.52 -12.10
N ARG A 292 -15.59 -11.04 -12.40
CA ARG A 292 -14.97 -11.13 -13.73
C ARG A 292 -13.50 -11.53 -13.63
N PHE A 293 -13.26 -12.69 -13.04
CA PHE A 293 -11.97 -13.38 -13.07
C PHE A 293 -11.91 -14.38 -14.22
N LEU A 294 -10.72 -14.54 -14.80
CA LEU A 294 -10.45 -15.64 -15.71
C LEU A 294 -10.26 -16.94 -14.91
N ASN A 295 -11.18 -17.88 -15.08
CA ASN A 295 -11.12 -19.20 -14.46
C ASN A 295 -10.52 -20.20 -15.46
N CYS A 296 -9.40 -20.83 -15.10
CA CYS A 296 -8.75 -21.89 -15.86
C CYS A 296 -8.75 -23.18 -15.01
N LEU A 297 -9.88 -23.89 -15.00
CA LEU A 297 -10.06 -25.08 -14.18
C LEU A 297 -9.69 -26.35 -14.96
N PRO A 298 -9.18 -27.41 -14.30
CA PRO A 298 -8.94 -28.69 -14.95
C PRO A 298 -10.20 -29.22 -15.65
N ASN A 299 -10.03 -29.75 -16.87
CA ASN A 299 -11.09 -30.36 -17.67
C ASN A 299 -12.27 -29.42 -18.01
N ARG A 300 -12.06 -28.10 -18.02
CA ARG A 300 -13.05 -27.11 -18.46
C ARG A 300 -12.39 -26.09 -19.37
N GLU A 301 -13.15 -25.63 -20.38
CA GLU A 301 -12.72 -24.48 -21.18
C GLU A 301 -12.60 -23.24 -20.30
N PRO A 302 -11.57 -22.40 -20.50
CA PRO A 302 -11.41 -21.14 -19.78
C PRO A 302 -12.63 -20.23 -19.94
N PHE A 303 -13.05 -19.58 -18.86
CA PHE A 303 -14.19 -18.66 -18.90
C PHE A 303 -14.02 -17.50 -17.91
N TRP A 304 -14.68 -16.38 -18.21
CA TRP A 304 -14.78 -15.25 -17.30
C TRP A 304 -16.00 -15.38 -16.40
N GLY A 305 -15.83 -15.17 -15.10
CA GLY A 305 -16.93 -15.20 -14.14
C GLY A 305 -16.48 -14.92 -12.72
N GLU A 306 -17.32 -15.27 -11.75
CA GLU A 306 -16.96 -15.18 -10.34
C GLU A 306 -15.68 -15.99 -10.07
N ALA A 307 -14.78 -15.41 -9.27
CA ALA A 307 -13.53 -16.06 -8.90
C ALA A 307 -13.83 -17.39 -8.19
N VAL A 308 -13.49 -18.51 -8.83
CA VAL A 308 -13.58 -19.82 -8.19
C VAL A 308 -12.33 -19.98 -7.34
N ILE A 309 -12.46 -19.82 -6.03
CA ILE A 309 -11.36 -20.10 -5.09
C ILE A 309 -11.47 -21.57 -4.70
N SER A 310 -10.48 -22.34 -5.14
CA SER A 310 -10.23 -23.69 -4.67
C SER A 310 -8.96 -23.71 -3.82
N GLU A 311 -8.78 -24.78 -3.06
CA GLU A 311 -7.55 -25.02 -2.31
C GLU A 311 -6.31 -25.03 -3.24
N GLU A 312 -6.44 -25.59 -4.44
CA GLU A 312 -5.40 -25.64 -5.49
C GLU A 312 -4.94 -24.23 -5.92
N LEU A 313 -5.88 -23.29 -5.97
CA LEU A 313 -5.63 -21.89 -6.32
C LEU A 313 -5.16 -21.05 -5.12
N SER A 314 -5.16 -21.62 -3.92
CA SER A 314 -4.74 -20.94 -2.70
C SER A 314 -3.30 -21.30 -2.33
N SER A 315 -2.67 -20.47 -1.50
CA SER A 315 -1.29 -20.68 -1.06
C SER A 315 -1.20 -20.60 0.45
N TRP A 316 -0.38 -21.47 1.05
CA TRP A 316 -0.10 -21.35 2.47
C TRP A 316 0.74 -20.11 2.76
N HIS A 317 0.39 -19.41 3.82
CA HIS A 317 1.14 -18.28 4.33
C HIS A 317 1.37 -18.46 5.82
N THR A 318 2.62 -18.33 6.25
CA THR A 318 3.05 -18.40 7.64
C THR A 318 3.43 -17.02 8.16
N THR A 319 2.87 -16.64 9.30
CA THR A 319 3.21 -15.46 10.10
C THR A 319 3.61 -15.93 11.49
N GLY A 320 4.90 -15.83 11.85
CA GLY A 320 5.42 -16.42 13.08
C GLY A 320 5.17 -17.94 13.13
N PRO A 321 4.57 -18.49 14.22
CA PRO A 321 4.24 -19.90 14.31
C PRO A 321 2.88 -20.27 13.67
N TRP A 322 2.12 -19.29 13.17
CA TRP A 322 0.77 -19.51 12.67
C TRP A 322 0.76 -19.55 11.14
N ALA A 323 0.10 -20.56 10.58
CA ALA A 323 -0.07 -20.71 9.14
C ALA A 323 -1.55 -20.76 8.80
N THR A 324 -1.93 -20.15 7.68
CA THR A 324 -3.28 -20.24 7.11
C THR A 324 -3.22 -20.37 5.59
N LEU A 325 -4.33 -20.83 5.02
CA LEU A 325 -4.52 -20.86 3.58
C LEU A 325 -5.02 -19.50 3.10
N VAL A 326 -4.43 -19.00 2.01
CA VAL A 326 -4.70 -17.66 1.51
C VAL A 326 -4.96 -17.71 0.01
N GLY A 327 -6.15 -17.29 -0.39
CA GLY A 327 -6.49 -17.05 -1.78
C GLY A 327 -5.95 -15.70 -2.29
N PRO A 328 -6.04 -15.44 -3.60
CA PRO A 328 -5.42 -14.28 -4.24
C PRO A 328 -5.96 -12.95 -3.68
N MET A 329 -7.27 -12.88 -3.43
CA MET A 329 -7.96 -11.65 -3.03
C MET A 329 -8.00 -11.43 -1.53
N ASN A 330 -7.67 -12.44 -0.72
CA ASN A 330 -7.78 -12.32 0.72
C ASN A 330 -6.82 -11.28 1.28
N PHE A 331 -7.25 -10.60 2.34
CA PHE A 331 -6.40 -9.68 3.06
C PHE A 331 -5.33 -10.44 3.86
N LEU A 332 -4.11 -9.90 3.85
CA LEU A 332 -3.02 -10.28 4.72
C LEU A 332 -2.31 -9.01 5.16
N GLN A 333 -1.75 -9.06 6.36
CA GLN A 333 -0.82 -8.02 6.81
C GLN A 333 0.37 -7.98 5.84
N VAL A 334 0.75 -6.78 5.41
CA VAL A 334 1.82 -6.63 4.41
C VAL A 334 3.22 -6.78 5.00
N ASN A 335 3.34 -6.82 6.32
CA ASN A 335 4.60 -6.91 7.06
C ASN A 335 4.51 -8.07 8.06
N ASP A 336 5.09 -9.22 7.70
CA ASP A 336 4.95 -10.44 8.53
C ASP A 336 5.63 -10.30 9.88
N GLU A 337 6.79 -9.65 9.94
CA GLU A 337 7.53 -9.41 11.21
C GLU A 337 6.67 -8.61 12.19
N MET A 338 6.03 -7.54 11.69
CA MET A 338 5.17 -6.72 12.52
C MET A 338 3.83 -7.40 12.83
N ALA A 339 3.30 -8.20 11.93
CA ALA A 339 2.09 -8.99 12.17
C ALA A 339 2.32 -10.03 13.29
N GLU A 340 3.44 -10.74 13.26
CA GLU A 340 3.83 -11.67 14.32
C GLU A 340 3.97 -10.95 15.66
N LYS A 341 4.68 -9.83 15.70
CA LYS A 341 4.82 -9.00 16.91
C LYS A 341 3.46 -8.51 17.43
N LEU A 342 2.56 -8.11 16.54
CA LEU A 342 1.21 -7.66 16.88
C LEU A 342 0.40 -8.80 17.50
N TYR A 343 0.33 -9.96 16.86
CA TYR A 343 -0.43 -11.11 17.36
C TYR A 343 0.15 -11.64 18.67
N SER A 344 1.48 -11.74 18.76
CA SER A 344 2.16 -12.09 20.01
C SER A 344 1.85 -11.09 21.12
N LYS A 345 1.75 -9.80 20.79
CA LYS A 345 1.38 -8.77 21.77
C LYS A 345 -0.04 -8.98 22.28
N VAL A 346 -1.01 -9.25 21.40
CA VAL A 346 -2.39 -9.59 21.78
C VAL A 346 -2.40 -10.82 22.68
N LEU A 347 -1.71 -11.89 22.29
CA LEU A 347 -1.55 -13.11 23.06
C LEU A 347 -0.76 -12.95 24.36
N SER A 348 -0.14 -11.80 24.62
CA SER A 348 0.52 -11.50 25.90
C SER A 348 -0.34 -10.66 26.85
N LEU A 349 -1.48 -10.14 26.37
CA LEU A 349 -2.39 -9.35 27.20
C LEU A 349 -2.98 -10.21 28.32
N ASP A 350 -3.38 -9.55 29.40
CA ASP A 350 -4.10 -10.23 30.46
C ASP A 350 -5.56 -10.42 30.03
N PHE A 351 -6.03 -11.67 30.07
CA PHE A 351 -7.40 -12.02 29.71
C PHE A 351 -8.08 -12.64 30.92
N GLU A 352 -9.35 -12.28 31.13
CA GLU A 352 -10.17 -12.88 32.19
C GLU A 352 -10.58 -14.31 31.76
N GLY A 353 -9.77 -15.29 32.12
CA GLY A 353 -10.00 -16.70 31.79
C GLY A 353 -9.58 -17.08 30.36
N ASN A 354 -9.89 -18.32 30.01
CA ASN A 354 -9.48 -18.96 28.75
C ASN A 354 -10.62 -19.70 28.05
N GLY A 355 -11.89 -19.46 28.41
CA GLY A 355 -13.03 -20.22 27.88
C GLY A 355 -13.31 -19.93 26.41
N PHE A 356 -13.84 -18.74 26.11
CA PHE A 356 -14.34 -18.40 24.77
C PHE A 356 -13.82 -17.05 24.30
N ALA A 357 -13.25 -17.01 23.09
CA ALA A 357 -12.84 -15.78 22.41
C ALA A 357 -13.60 -15.57 21.10
N ILE A 358 -13.85 -14.31 20.76
CA ILE A 358 -14.39 -13.90 19.45
C ILE A 358 -13.31 -13.10 18.73
N ASP A 359 -12.99 -13.52 17.51
CA ASP A 359 -12.16 -12.77 16.57
C ASP A 359 -13.08 -12.17 15.49
N ALA A 360 -13.45 -10.91 15.67
CA ALA A 360 -14.33 -10.20 14.74
C ALA A 360 -13.51 -9.58 13.59
N PHE A 361 -14.00 -9.74 12.36
CA PHE A 361 -13.29 -9.37 11.13
C PHE A 361 -11.98 -10.15 10.97
N CYS A 362 -12.06 -11.47 11.17
CA CYS A 362 -10.89 -12.33 11.30
C CYS A 362 -10.10 -12.50 9.99
N GLY A 363 -10.67 -12.11 8.84
CA GLY A 363 -10.11 -12.41 7.52
C GLY A 363 -9.82 -13.91 7.40
N VAL A 364 -8.63 -14.23 6.91
CA VAL A 364 -8.12 -15.62 6.77
C VAL A 364 -7.79 -16.33 8.09
N GLY A 365 -8.17 -15.73 9.23
CA GLY A 365 -8.16 -16.39 10.53
C GLY A 365 -6.77 -16.59 11.14
N ILE A 366 -5.75 -15.81 10.76
CA ILE A 366 -4.41 -15.94 11.39
C ILE A 366 -4.48 -15.62 12.89
N LEU A 367 -5.14 -14.51 13.27
CA LEU A 367 -5.32 -14.17 14.68
C LEU A 367 -6.23 -15.18 15.38
N THR A 368 -7.29 -15.66 14.71
CA THR A 368 -8.15 -16.73 15.22
C THR A 368 -7.33 -17.98 15.56
N ARG A 369 -6.44 -18.38 14.65
CA ARG A 369 -5.51 -19.51 14.86
C ARG A 369 -4.56 -19.23 16.02
N ALA A 370 -4.07 -18.00 16.16
CA ALA A 370 -3.20 -17.60 17.25
C ALA A 370 -3.92 -17.64 18.61
N LEU A 371 -5.17 -17.16 18.67
CA LEU A 371 -6.00 -17.21 19.88
C LEU A 371 -6.32 -18.65 20.30
N ALA A 372 -6.38 -19.59 19.36
CA ALA A 372 -6.63 -21.00 19.68
C ALA A 372 -5.51 -21.66 20.50
N ASP A 373 -4.32 -21.04 20.57
CA ASP A 373 -3.25 -21.48 21.48
C ASP A 373 -3.53 -21.07 22.95
N ARG A 374 -4.47 -20.15 23.18
CA ARG A 374 -4.74 -19.56 24.50
C ARG A 374 -6.16 -19.80 25.02
N PHE A 375 -7.14 -20.01 24.15
CA PHE A 375 -8.55 -20.19 24.52
C PHE A 375 -9.07 -21.58 24.15
N GLU A 376 -9.96 -22.14 24.97
CA GLU A 376 -10.60 -23.46 24.74
C GLU A 376 -11.44 -23.45 23.46
N GLN A 377 -12.10 -22.34 23.18
CA GLN A 377 -12.87 -22.14 21.96
C GLN A 377 -12.66 -20.73 21.41
N VAL A 378 -12.47 -20.63 20.09
CA VAL A 378 -12.39 -19.36 19.37
C VAL A 378 -13.40 -19.37 18.23
N MET A 379 -14.16 -18.29 18.10
CA MET A 379 -15.07 -18.06 16.99
C MET A 379 -14.55 -16.91 16.13
N GLY A 380 -14.18 -17.21 14.88
CA GLY A 380 -13.94 -16.20 13.85
C GLY A 380 -15.25 -15.72 13.23
N ILE A 381 -15.39 -14.41 13.02
CA ILE A 381 -16.53 -13.80 12.31
C ILE A 381 -15.98 -12.99 11.13
N GLU A 382 -16.40 -13.32 9.91
CA GLU A 382 -15.96 -12.66 8.69
C GLU A 382 -17.14 -12.38 7.75
N LEU A 383 -17.07 -11.24 7.06
CA LEU A 383 -18.07 -10.82 6.08
C LEU A 383 -17.73 -11.35 4.68
N ASP A 384 -16.44 -11.42 4.35
CA ASP A 384 -15.95 -11.93 3.08
C ASP A 384 -15.99 -13.47 3.07
N THR A 385 -16.99 -14.04 2.38
CA THR A 385 -17.20 -15.49 2.29
C THR A 385 -16.04 -16.26 1.64
N GLN A 386 -15.09 -15.55 1.05
CA GLN A 386 -13.88 -16.12 0.46
C GLN A 386 -12.70 -16.20 1.44
N SER A 387 -12.82 -15.61 2.64
CA SER A 387 -11.77 -15.56 3.66
C SER A 387 -11.88 -16.64 4.72
#